data_AF-A0A525KE77-F1
#
_entry.id   AF-A0A525KE77-F1
#
_cell.length_a   1.000
_cell.length_b   1.000
_cell.length_c   1.000
_cell.angle_alpha   90.00
_cell.angle_beta   90.00
_cell.angle_gamma   90.00
#
_symmetry.space_group_name_H-M   'P 1'
#
loop_
_entity.id
_entity.type
_entity.pdbx_description
1 polymer ?
#
loop_
_entity_poly.entity_id
_entity_poly.type
_entity_poly.pdbx_seq_one_letter_code
_entity_poly.pdbx_strand_id
1 'polypeptide(L)'
;MSATRRLVLGASLAALAAPALALDPGVASGAFAFDGAKFDLKHAIALSQDNAEGLLENGPQIRVVLSDIEVPIASLYGVGFPPVLGMAREAAVSGLMLEFAPKSPTAMHVTMLSKPKELGASLTNLSMANSAGIFKRLEVSANRVSGDYDDGSDVKFSFSAPVFTDPVQADLQGPAAQASEQIRVLIARAEALQRGDLPAAVALSSKVSRIGEMPPEVLKQAAQAMPQMIKDLKAVKRVVVRQSTAVALQGRGSWASLVLENGAWKVAD
;
A
#
# COMPACT_ATOMS: atom_id res chain seq x y z
N MET A 1 -30.82 -20.00 66.21
CA MET A 1 -31.01 -18.55 65.94
C MET A 1 -29.67 -17.96 65.56
N SER A 2 -29.49 -17.54 64.30
CA SER A 2 -28.97 -16.23 63.88
C SER A 2 -28.46 -16.36 62.45
N ALA A 3 -29.20 -15.76 61.51
CA ALA A 3 -28.93 -15.78 60.09
C ALA A 3 -28.16 -14.52 59.69
N THR A 4 -26.96 -14.69 59.13
CA THR A 4 -26.15 -13.58 58.62
C THR A 4 -26.48 -13.37 57.15
N ARG A 5 -27.31 -12.35 56.87
CA ARG A 5 -27.49 -11.75 55.54
C ARG A 5 -26.51 -10.61 55.36
N ARG A 6 -26.01 -10.43 54.13
CA ARG A 6 -25.63 -9.16 53.43
C ARG A 6 -24.48 -9.46 52.44
N LEU A 7 -24.33 -8.83 51.28
CA LEU A 7 -25.20 -8.05 50.39
C LEU A 7 -24.35 -7.94 49.11
N VAL A 8 -24.73 -8.55 47.99
CA VAL A 8 -23.93 -8.49 46.75
C VAL A 8 -24.33 -7.22 46.00
N LEU A 9 -23.45 -6.22 45.99
CA LEU A 9 -23.57 -5.07 45.09
C LEU A 9 -23.11 -5.49 43.70
N GLY A 10 -24.07 -5.72 42.79
CA GLY A 10 -23.81 -5.81 41.36
C GLY A 10 -23.69 -4.41 40.78
N ALA A 11 -22.47 -3.98 40.45
CA ALA A 11 -22.24 -2.77 39.68
C ALA A 11 -22.45 -3.07 38.19
N SER A 12 -23.58 -2.64 37.65
CA SER A 12 -23.89 -2.71 36.22
C SER A 12 -23.03 -1.72 35.44
N LEU A 13 -21.95 -2.19 34.82
CA LEU A 13 -21.17 -1.43 33.85
C LEU A 13 -22.00 -1.30 32.55
N ALA A 14 -22.74 -0.20 32.41
CA ALA A 14 -23.32 0.18 31.13
C ALA A 14 -22.19 0.73 30.24
N ALA A 15 -21.64 -0.12 29.37
CA ALA A 15 -20.71 0.32 28.34
C ALA A 15 -21.47 1.21 27.34
N LEU A 16 -21.22 2.52 27.40
CA LEU A 16 -21.61 3.47 26.37
C LEU A 16 -20.79 3.14 25.11
N ALA A 17 -21.32 2.28 24.25
CA ALA A 17 -20.80 2.13 22.90
C ALA A 17 -21.04 3.46 22.17
N ALA A 18 -19.98 4.24 21.98
CA ALA A 18 -20.04 5.40 21.10
C ALA A 18 -20.55 4.92 19.73
N PRO A 19 -21.53 5.59 19.11
CA PRO A 19 -21.99 5.22 17.78
C PRO A 19 -20.77 5.27 16.86
N ALA A 20 -20.41 4.11 16.29
CA ALA A 20 -19.47 4.07 15.20
C ALA A 20 -20.11 4.91 14.09
N LEU A 21 -19.61 6.13 13.91
CA LEU A 21 -20.01 6.98 12.80
C LEU A 21 -19.66 6.19 11.54
N ALA A 22 -20.67 5.61 10.90
CA ALA A 22 -20.51 4.97 9.61
C ALA A 22 -20.00 6.05 8.66
N LEU A 23 -18.70 5.98 8.34
CA LEU A 23 -18.11 6.84 7.34
C LEU A 23 -18.89 6.55 6.05
N ASP A 24 -19.51 7.59 5.49
CA ASP A 24 -20.22 7.52 4.21
C ASP A 24 -19.30 6.84 3.17
N PRO A 25 -19.72 5.71 2.57
CA PRO A 25 -18.90 4.97 1.63
C PRO A 25 -18.48 5.91 0.50
N GLY A 26 -17.21 5.86 0.12
CA GLY A 26 -16.72 6.75 -0.92
C GLY A 26 -17.24 6.34 -2.29
N VAL A 27 -17.58 7.35 -3.09
CA VAL A 27 -18.19 7.19 -4.41
C VAL A 27 -17.29 7.81 -5.48
N ALA A 28 -17.30 7.18 -6.66
CA ALA A 28 -16.70 7.69 -7.87
C ALA A 28 -17.75 7.66 -9.00
N SER A 29 -17.60 8.56 -9.97
CA SER A 29 -18.39 8.51 -11.19
C SER A 29 -17.61 9.10 -12.37
N GLY A 30 -18.04 8.77 -13.57
CA GLY A 30 -17.40 9.20 -14.82
C GLY A 30 -16.73 8.04 -15.54
N ALA A 31 -15.98 8.38 -16.58
CA ALA A 31 -15.30 7.42 -17.43
C ALA A 31 -13.85 7.84 -17.59
N PHE A 32 -12.97 6.85 -17.53
CA PHE A 32 -11.59 6.99 -17.93
C PHE A 32 -11.37 6.09 -19.13
N ALA A 33 -11.06 6.71 -20.28
CA ALA A 33 -10.72 6.02 -21.51
C ALA A 33 -9.25 6.30 -21.87
N PHE A 34 -8.42 5.26 -21.91
CA PHE A 34 -7.03 5.38 -22.34
C PHE A 34 -6.59 4.11 -23.04
N ASP A 35 -6.04 4.23 -24.25
CA ASP A 35 -5.56 3.11 -25.06
C ASP A 35 -6.61 1.97 -25.21
N GLY A 36 -7.87 2.36 -25.40
CA GLY A 36 -9.00 1.43 -25.53
C GLY A 36 -9.47 0.77 -24.23
N ALA A 37 -8.79 0.97 -23.10
CA ALA A 37 -9.31 0.59 -21.78
C ALA A 37 -10.39 1.57 -21.34
N LYS A 38 -11.50 1.04 -20.82
CA LYS A 38 -12.60 1.83 -20.24
C LYS A 38 -12.89 1.32 -18.85
N PHE A 39 -12.95 2.23 -17.87
CA PHE A 39 -13.28 1.91 -16.49
C PHE A 39 -14.62 2.50 -16.09
N ASP A 40 -15.47 1.67 -15.50
CA ASP A 40 -16.71 2.11 -14.84
C ASP A 40 -16.42 2.35 -13.35
N LEU A 41 -16.10 3.59 -13.01
CA LEU A 41 -15.72 3.98 -11.64
C LEU A 41 -16.97 4.15 -10.78
N LYS A 42 -17.03 3.46 -9.64
CA LYS A 42 -18.18 3.47 -8.72
C LYS A 42 -17.81 3.76 -7.27
N HIS A 43 -16.69 3.21 -6.83
CA HIS A 43 -16.22 3.29 -5.45
C HIS A 43 -14.96 4.14 -5.36
N ALA A 44 -14.79 4.83 -4.24
CA ALA A 44 -13.60 5.61 -3.96
C ALA A 44 -13.12 5.38 -2.51
N ILE A 45 -11.82 5.19 -2.33
CA ILE A 45 -11.20 5.14 -1.00
C ILE A 45 -9.85 5.84 -1.04
N ALA A 46 -9.50 6.56 0.02
CA ALA A 46 -8.26 7.31 0.07
C ALA A 46 -7.41 6.97 1.29
N LEU A 47 -6.10 6.98 1.08
CA LEU A 47 -5.08 6.89 2.11
C LEU A 47 -4.23 8.17 2.10
N SER A 48 -4.21 8.86 3.23
CA SER A 48 -3.25 9.92 3.50
C SER A 48 -1.95 9.28 3.97
N GLN A 49 -0.89 9.45 3.17
CA GLN A 49 0.44 8.95 3.48
C GLN A 49 1.30 10.10 3.94
N ASP A 50 1.81 9.98 5.17
CA ASP A 50 2.94 10.79 5.59
C ASP A 50 4.22 10.34 4.86
N ASN A 51 5.36 10.97 5.16
CA ASN A 51 6.65 10.62 4.57
C ASN A 51 7.68 10.22 5.65
N ALA A 52 7.28 9.49 6.69
CA ALA A 52 8.18 9.14 7.79
C ALA A 52 9.38 8.29 7.33
N GLU A 53 9.22 7.48 6.29
CA GLU A 53 10.27 6.69 5.67
C GLU A 53 11.27 7.57 4.88
N GLY A 54 10.84 8.76 4.43
CA GLY A 54 11.64 9.63 3.56
C GLY A 54 11.76 9.13 2.12
N LEU A 55 10.81 8.31 1.66
CA LEU A 55 10.81 7.68 0.33
C LEU A 55 9.91 8.38 -0.69
N LEU A 56 8.98 9.23 -0.23
CA LEU A 56 8.14 10.02 -1.13
C LEU A 56 8.90 11.27 -1.56
N GLU A 57 9.22 11.37 -2.85
CA GLU A 57 10.02 12.46 -3.43
C GLU A 57 9.42 13.85 -3.15
N ASN A 58 8.08 13.95 -3.22
CA ASN A 58 7.34 15.20 -3.07
C ASN A 58 6.76 15.42 -1.67
N GLY A 59 7.22 14.66 -0.67
CA GLY A 59 6.71 14.72 0.70
C GLY A 59 5.39 13.95 0.88
N PRO A 60 4.56 14.33 1.88
CA PRO A 60 3.27 13.67 2.13
C PRO A 60 2.36 13.67 0.89
N GLN A 61 1.67 12.55 0.66
CA GLN A 61 0.80 12.38 -0.51
C GLN A 61 -0.58 11.83 -0.11
N ILE A 62 -1.55 12.00 -0.99
CA ILE A 62 -2.82 11.26 -0.93
C ILE A 62 -2.82 10.25 -2.06
N ARG A 63 -3.11 8.99 -1.70
CA ARG A 63 -3.38 7.91 -2.63
C ARG A 63 -4.89 7.66 -2.66
N VAL A 64 -5.54 7.81 -3.80
CA VAL A 64 -6.97 7.54 -3.99
C VAL A 64 -7.12 6.36 -4.94
N VAL A 65 -7.90 5.35 -4.57
CA VAL A 65 -8.32 4.28 -5.48
C VAL A 65 -9.75 4.55 -5.91
N LEU A 66 -9.95 4.67 -7.22
CA LEU A 66 -11.26 4.71 -7.88
C LEU A 66 -11.48 3.36 -8.56
N SER A 67 -12.56 2.65 -8.23
CA SER A 67 -12.71 1.25 -8.64
C SER A 67 -14.15 0.86 -8.96
N ASP A 68 -14.29 -0.24 -9.69
CA ASP A 68 -15.55 -0.87 -10.08
C ASP A 68 -16.22 -1.66 -8.94
N ILE A 69 -15.42 -2.09 -7.97
CA ILE A 69 -15.83 -2.80 -6.75
C ILE A 69 -15.39 -2.05 -5.49
N GLU A 70 -15.96 -2.39 -4.34
CA GLU A 70 -15.43 -1.91 -3.07
C GLU A 70 -14.09 -2.61 -2.75
N VAL A 71 -13.11 -1.82 -2.33
CA VAL A 71 -11.74 -2.29 -2.06
C VAL A 71 -11.40 -2.04 -0.59
N PRO A 72 -10.88 -3.03 0.15
CA PRO A 72 -10.55 -2.86 1.56
C PRO A 72 -9.37 -1.88 1.73
N ILE A 73 -9.41 -1.06 2.78
CA ILE A 73 -8.35 -0.06 3.04
C ILE A 73 -6.95 -0.66 3.12
N ALA A 74 -6.83 -1.89 3.64
CA ALA A 74 -5.57 -2.60 3.76
C ALA A 74 -4.85 -2.82 2.40
N SER A 75 -5.59 -2.78 1.29
CA SER A 75 -5.00 -2.90 -0.04
C SER A 75 -4.28 -1.65 -0.53
N LEU A 76 -4.47 -0.50 0.15
CA LEU A 76 -3.77 0.76 -0.15
C LEU A 76 -2.49 0.91 0.69
N TYR A 77 -2.30 0.09 1.74
CA TYR A 77 -1.13 0.19 2.61
C TYR A 77 0.17 -0.19 1.90
N GLY A 78 1.28 0.38 2.39
CA GLY A 78 2.60 0.20 1.82
C GLY A 78 3.03 1.39 0.96
N VAL A 79 4.34 1.65 0.92
CA VAL A 79 4.91 2.80 0.20
C VAL A 79 4.95 2.53 -1.31
N GLY A 80 5.72 1.52 -1.76
CA GLY A 80 5.94 1.27 -3.19
C GLY A 80 5.02 0.22 -3.83
N PHE A 81 4.60 -0.80 -3.07
CA PHE A 81 3.89 -1.97 -3.62
C PHE A 81 2.59 -2.27 -2.86
N PRO A 82 1.58 -1.40 -2.95
CA PRO A 82 0.31 -1.65 -2.27
C PRO A 82 -0.41 -2.89 -2.84
N PRO A 83 -1.09 -3.72 -2.02
CA PRO A 83 -1.74 -4.95 -2.48
C PRO A 83 -2.75 -4.76 -3.62
N VAL A 84 -3.35 -3.58 -3.77
CA VAL A 84 -4.26 -3.26 -4.88
C VAL A 84 -3.61 -3.47 -6.26
N LEU A 85 -2.28 -3.33 -6.37
CA LEU A 85 -1.56 -3.62 -7.62
C LEU A 85 -1.55 -5.12 -7.96
N GLY A 86 -1.51 -5.99 -6.96
CA GLY A 86 -1.66 -7.44 -7.15
C GLY A 86 -3.08 -7.79 -7.58
N MET A 87 -4.07 -7.22 -6.89
CA MET A 87 -5.49 -7.39 -7.23
C MET A 87 -5.77 -7.01 -8.70
N ALA A 88 -5.19 -5.92 -9.19
CA ALA A 88 -5.34 -5.51 -10.58
C ALA A 88 -4.77 -6.54 -11.57
N ARG A 89 -3.59 -7.09 -11.29
CA ARG A 89 -2.96 -8.15 -12.12
C ARG A 89 -3.77 -9.44 -12.13
N GLU A 90 -4.43 -9.76 -11.03
CA GLU A 90 -5.33 -10.90 -10.90
C GLU A 90 -6.71 -10.65 -11.55
N ALA A 91 -6.95 -9.46 -12.13
CA ALA A 91 -8.27 -9.00 -12.60
C ALA A 91 -9.34 -8.98 -11.50
N ALA A 92 -8.93 -8.89 -10.24
CA ALA A 92 -9.83 -8.81 -9.08
C ALA A 92 -10.34 -7.38 -8.82
N VAL A 93 -9.70 -6.35 -9.41
CA VAL A 93 -10.15 -4.95 -9.36
C VAL A 93 -9.87 -4.28 -10.69
N SER A 94 -10.77 -3.40 -11.13
CA SER A 94 -10.58 -2.53 -12.28
C SER A 94 -10.77 -1.06 -11.90
N GLY A 95 -9.89 -0.17 -12.36
CA GLY A 95 -10.03 1.26 -12.10
C GLY A 95 -8.72 2.05 -12.16
N LEU A 96 -8.58 3.03 -11.27
CA LEU A 96 -7.45 3.96 -11.21
C LEU A 96 -6.92 4.07 -9.78
N MET A 97 -5.60 4.13 -9.64
CA MET A 97 -4.95 4.62 -8.43
C MET A 97 -4.33 5.98 -8.73
N LEU A 98 -4.74 7.01 -8.01
CA LEU A 98 -4.28 8.39 -8.13
C LEU A 98 -3.33 8.69 -6.97
N GLU A 99 -2.18 9.30 -7.24
CA GLU A 99 -1.24 9.75 -6.22
C GLU A 99 -0.86 11.21 -6.48
N PHE A 100 -1.07 12.08 -5.50
CA PHE A 100 -0.75 13.51 -5.63
C PHE A 100 -0.42 14.15 -4.27
N ALA A 101 0.32 15.25 -4.30
CA ALA A 101 0.62 16.04 -3.12
C ALA A 101 -0.58 16.97 -2.79
N PRO A 102 -1.23 16.85 -1.62
CA PRO A 102 -2.44 17.62 -1.32
C PRO A 102 -2.19 19.13 -1.20
N LYS A 103 -0.95 19.54 -0.89
CA LYS A 103 -0.56 20.96 -0.80
C LYS A 103 -0.07 21.54 -2.14
N SER A 104 0.10 20.70 -3.16
CA SER A 104 0.55 21.12 -4.49
C SER A 104 -0.07 20.20 -5.56
N PRO A 105 -1.38 20.37 -5.86
CA PRO A 105 -2.11 19.50 -6.78
C PRO A 105 -1.85 19.84 -8.27
N THR A 106 -0.60 20.17 -8.60
CA THR A 106 -0.14 20.49 -9.95
C THR A 106 0.45 19.29 -10.67
N ALA A 107 0.69 18.18 -9.96
CA ALA A 107 1.16 16.90 -10.46
C ALA A 107 0.30 15.76 -9.88
N MET A 108 -0.03 14.76 -10.71
CA MET A 108 -0.73 13.54 -10.31
C MET A 108 -0.14 12.36 -11.08
N HIS A 109 0.18 11.30 -10.36
CA HIS A 109 0.52 10.01 -10.92
C HIS A 109 -0.73 9.14 -10.95
N VAL A 110 -0.99 8.47 -12.08
CA VAL A 110 -2.14 7.61 -12.29
C VAL A 110 -1.67 6.23 -12.70
N THR A 111 -1.96 5.23 -11.88
CA THR A 111 -1.79 3.82 -12.24
C THR A 111 -3.12 3.25 -12.69
N MET A 112 -3.17 2.67 -13.90
CA MET A 112 -4.33 1.94 -14.38
C MET A 112 -4.38 0.58 -13.72
N LEU A 113 -5.42 0.36 -12.90
CA LEU A 113 -5.68 -0.91 -12.24
C LEU A 113 -6.44 -1.79 -13.23
N SER A 114 -5.72 -2.50 -14.09
CA SER A 114 -6.28 -3.50 -15.00
C SER A 114 -5.27 -4.60 -15.23
N LYS A 115 -5.76 -5.80 -15.53
CA LYS A 115 -4.88 -6.92 -15.84
C LYS A 115 -4.05 -6.62 -17.10
N PRO A 116 -2.71 -6.65 -17.03
CA PRO A 116 -1.87 -6.51 -18.22
C PRO A 116 -2.17 -7.61 -19.23
N LYS A 117 -2.09 -7.28 -20.52
CA LYS A 117 -2.33 -8.25 -21.62
C LYS A 117 -1.25 -9.33 -21.68
N GLU A 118 -0.02 -8.98 -21.34
CA GLU A 118 1.13 -9.87 -21.35
C GLU A 118 1.47 -10.33 -19.93
N LEU A 119 1.76 -11.63 -19.78
CA LEU A 119 2.18 -12.18 -18.50
C LEU A 119 3.48 -11.49 -18.08
N GLY A 120 3.44 -10.91 -16.88
CA GLY A 120 4.60 -10.26 -16.31
C GLY A 120 4.89 -8.84 -16.80
N ALA A 121 3.99 -8.23 -17.57
CA ALA A 121 4.06 -6.81 -17.83
C ALA A 121 3.74 -5.98 -16.56
N SER A 122 4.28 -4.77 -16.51
CA SER A 122 3.93 -3.78 -15.50
C SER A 122 2.53 -3.22 -15.74
N LEU A 123 1.92 -2.67 -14.69
CA LEU A 123 0.71 -1.87 -14.86
C LEU A 123 1.05 -0.56 -15.59
N THR A 124 0.11 -0.06 -16.39
CA THR A 124 0.27 1.21 -17.10
C THR A 124 0.23 2.37 -16.11
N ASN A 125 1.21 3.26 -16.22
CA ASN A 125 1.33 4.46 -15.40
C ASN A 125 1.33 5.70 -16.29
N LEU A 126 0.66 6.75 -15.82
CA LEU A 126 0.56 8.05 -16.49
C LEU A 126 0.93 9.15 -15.50
N SER A 127 1.77 10.08 -15.94
CA SER A 127 2.09 11.29 -15.18
C SER A 127 1.38 12.47 -15.81
N MET A 128 0.52 13.13 -15.04
CA MET A 128 -0.20 14.32 -15.45
C MET A 128 0.36 15.51 -14.69
N ALA A 129 0.58 16.63 -15.39
CA ALA A 129 1.06 17.86 -14.78
C ALA A 129 0.38 19.08 -15.40
N ASN A 130 -0.04 20.01 -14.56
CA ASN A 130 -0.60 21.30 -14.95
C ASN A 130 -0.26 22.35 -13.89
N SER A 131 0.45 23.42 -14.28
CA SER A 131 0.87 24.49 -13.37
C SER A 131 -0.30 25.25 -12.74
N ALA A 132 -1.47 25.29 -13.39
CA ALA A 132 -2.68 25.88 -12.86
C ALA A 132 -3.45 24.96 -11.89
N GLY A 133 -3.01 23.70 -11.75
CA GLY A 133 -3.72 22.65 -11.03
C GLY A 133 -4.37 21.65 -11.99
N ILE A 134 -4.36 20.37 -11.61
CA ILE A 134 -4.86 19.28 -12.47
C ILE A 134 -6.36 19.05 -12.28
N PHE A 135 -6.87 19.30 -11.08
CA PHE A 135 -8.28 19.14 -10.78
C PHE A 135 -9.03 20.43 -11.07
N LYS A 136 -10.21 20.32 -11.69
CA LYS A 136 -11.15 21.45 -11.81
C LYS A 136 -11.64 21.90 -10.43
N ARG A 137 -11.80 20.94 -9.51
CA ARG A 137 -12.09 21.15 -8.11
C ARG A 137 -11.40 20.07 -7.29
N LEU A 138 -10.75 20.46 -6.20
CA LEU A 138 -10.17 19.54 -5.23
C LEU A 138 -10.44 20.09 -3.82
N GLU A 139 -11.05 19.28 -2.98
CA GLU A 139 -11.22 19.57 -1.56
C GLU A 139 -10.58 18.45 -0.75
N VAL A 140 -9.71 18.83 0.18
CA VAL A 140 -9.00 17.88 1.04
C VAL A 140 -9.27 18.27 2.49
N SER A 141 -9.80 17.35 3.27
CA SER A 141 -9.95 17.46 4.71
C SER A 141 -9.28 16.26 5.41
N ALA A 142 -9.32 16.24 6.75
CA ALA A 142 -8.78 15.14 7.53
C ALA A 142 -9.55 13.82 7.34
N ASN A 143 -10.83 13.89 6.94
CA ASN A 143 -11.72 12.72 6.86
C ASN A 143 -12.24 12.44 5.44
N ARG A 144 -12.02 13.35 4.49
CA ARG A 144 -12.55 13.21 3.14
C ARG A 144 -11.67 13.93 2.12
N VAL A 145 -11.60 13.36 0.93
CA VAL A 145 -11.03 14.01 -0.25
C VAL A 145 -12.02 13.88 -1.38
N SER A 146 -12.31 14.99 -2.06
CA SER A 146 -13.16 15.00 -3.24
C SER A 146 -12.45 15.75 -4.36
N GLY A 147 -12.67 15.29 -5.59
CA GLY A 147 -12.03 15.88 -6.75
C GLY A 147 -12.84 15.70 -8.02
N ASP A 148 -12.77 16.69 -8.90
CA ASP A 148 -13.28 16.64 -10.26
C ASP A 148 -12.12 16.80 -11.24
N TYR A 149 -11.95 15.82 -12.12
CA TYR A 149 -10.97 15.83 -13.19
C TYR A 149 -11.69 15.81 -14.54
N ASP A 150 -11.24 16.67 -15.45
CA ASP A 150 -11.75 16.77 -16.82
C ASP A 150 -10.73 17.57 -17.62
N ASP A 151 -10.05 16.92 -18.56
CA ASP A 151 -9.03 17.52 -19.43
C ASP A 151 -9.58 18.01 -20.77
N GLY A 152 -10.91 18.01 -20.94
CA GLY A 152 -11.58 18.33 -22.20
C GLY A 152 -11.59 17.20 -23.23
N SER A 153 -11.11 16.00 -22.86
CA SER A 153 -11.16 14.78 -23.68
C SER A 153 -12.17 13.74 -23.13
N ASP A 154 -12.02 12.47 -23.52
CA ASP A 154 -12.80 11.34 -23.00
C ASP A 154 -12.41 10.94 -21.56
N VAL A 155 -11.48 11.66 -20.94
CA VAL A 155 -11.04 11.42 -19.56
C VAL A 155 -11.72 12.40 -18.61
N LYS A 156 -12.80 11.94 -17.98
CA LYS A 156 -13.57 12.73 -17.02
C LYS A 156 -14.10 11.90 -15.88
N PHE A 157 -13.76 12.28 -14.66
CA PHE A 157 -14.25 11.63 -13.46
C PHE A 157 -14.41 12.58 -12.28
N SER A 158 -15.26 12.19 -11.35
CA SER A 158 -15.43 12.85 -10.06
C SER A 158 -15.40 11.80 -8.94
N PHE A 159 -14.95 12.21 -7.76
CA PHE A 159 -14.93 11.31 -6.60
C PHE A 159 -15.13 12.05 -5.29
N SER A 160 -15.57 11.30 -4.28
CA SER A 160 -15.63 11.70 -2.87
C SER A 160 -15.27 10.48 -2.05
N ALA A 161 -14.08 10.46 -1.45
CA ALA A 161 -13.51 9.32 -0.77
C ALA A 161 -13.28 9.61 0.71
N PRO A 162 -13.66 8.71 1.64
CA PRO A 162 -13.19 8.80 3.01
C PRO A 162 -11.66 8.67 3.05
N VAL A 163 -11.01 9.48 3.88
CA VAL A 163 -9.56 9.49 4.05
C VAL A 163 -9.20 8.70 5.29
N PHE A 164 -8.38 7.68 5.10
CA PHE A 164 -7.75 6.92 6.16
C PHE A 164 -6.29 7.33 6.31
N THR A 165 -5.68 6.97 7.44
CA THR A 165 -4.25 7.10 7.67
C THR A 165 -3.65 5.72 7.90
N ASP A 166 -2.34 5.62 7.70
CA ASP A 166 -1.57 4.43 8.05
C ASP A 166 -0.45 4.82 9.02
N PRO A 167 -0.73 4.97 10.33
CA PRO A 167 0.24 5.55 11.26
C PRO A 167 1.44 4.63 11.52
N VAL A 168 2.61 5.22 11.76
CA VAL A 168 3.80 4.50 12.24
C VAL A 168 3.49 3.84 13.59
N GLN A 169 3.62 2.52 13.64
CA GLN A 169 3.47 1.73 14.87
C GLN A 169 4.82 1.49 15.55
N ALA A 170 5.89 1.37 14.77
CA ALA A 170 7.26 1.31 15.28
C ALA A 170 8.25 1.90 14.28
N ASP A 171 9.24 2.63 14.80
CA ASP A 171 10.41 3.10 14.05
C ASP A 171 11.66 2.51 14.72
N LEU A 172 12.05 1.32 14.26
CA LEU A 172 13.17 0.57 14.81
C LEU A 172 14.47 1.12 14.25
N GLN A 173 15.46 1.36 15.11
CA GLN A 173 16.75 1.94 14.71
C GLN A 173 17.93 1.11 15.22
N GLY A 174 19.06 1.20 14.50
CA GLY A 174 20.34 0.60 14.88
C GLY A 174 20.23 -0.90 15.18
N PRO A 175 20.74 -1.37 16.34
CA PRO A 175 20.65 -2.80 16.71
C PRO A 175 19.22 -3.36 16.75
N ALA A 176 18.22 -2.56 17.14
CA ALA A 176 16.83 -3.01 17.18
C ALA A 176 16.29 -3.28 15.77
N ALA A 177 16.63 -2.44 14.80
CA ALA A 177 16.31 -2.68 13.39
C ALA A 177 16.97 -3.97 12.88
N GLN A 178 18.27 -4.15 13.16
CA GLN A 178 19.02 -5.33 12.73
C GLN A 178 18.50 -6.63 13.35
N ALA A 179 18.02 -6.59 14.59
CA ALA A 179 17.49 -7.75 15.29
C ALA A 179 16.04 -8.10 14.93
N SER A 180 15.35 -7.22 14.17
CA SER A 180 13.94 -7.33 13.83
C SER A 180 13.61 -8.55 12.96
N GLU A 181 12.37 -9.01 13.05
CA GLU A 181 11.88 -10.14 12.24
C GLU A 181 11.90 -9.81 10.74
N GLN A 182 11.61 -8.55 10.38
CA GLN A 182 11.61 -8.06 9.01
C GLN A 182 12.97 -8.25 8.34
N ILE A 183 14.06 -7.88 9.03
CA ILE A 183 15.43 -8.09 8.51
C ILE A 183 15.76 -9.57 8.40
N ARG A 184 15.33 -10.41 9.36
CA ARG A 184 15.54 -11.86 9.28
C ARG A 184 14.85 -12.47 8.06
N VAL A 185 13.60 -12.08 7.77
CA VAL A 185 12.86 -12.55 6.58
C VAL A 185 13.57 -12.14 5.29
N LEU A 186 14.02 -10.88 5.20
CA LEU A 186 14.77 -10.41 4.02
C LEU A 186 16.06 -11.19 3.80
N ILE A 187 16.84 -11.41 4.86
CA ILE A 187 18.08 -12.20 4.79
C ILE A 187 17.78 -13.65 4.40
N ALA A 188 16.79 -14.29 5.04
CA ALA A 188 16.42 -15.66 4.76
C ALA A 188 15.98 -15.86 3.30
N ARG A 189 15.22 -14.91 2.74
CA ARG A 189 14.83 -14.94 1.33
C ARG A 189 16.03 -14.78 0.41
N ALA A 190 16.92 -13.84 0.68
CA ALA A 190 18.13 -13.64 -0.11
C ALA A 190 19.06 -14.87 -0.06
N GLU A 191 19.17 -15.52 1.10
CA GLU A 191 19.93 -16.77 1.26
C GLU A 191 19.27 -17.95 0.51
N ALA A 192 17.94 -18.05 0.49
CA ALA A 192 17.23 -19.04 -0.32
C ALA A 192 17.50 -18.85 -1.82
N LEU A 193 17.38 -17.61 -2.30
CA LEU A 193 17.73 -17.23 -3.68
C LEU A 193 19.18 -17.56 -4.03
N GLN A 194 20.12 -17.24 -3.13
CA GLN A 194 21.54 -17.54 -3.32
C GLN A 194 21.80 -19.03 -3.55
N ARG A 195 21.07 -19.90 -2.85
CA ARG A 195 21.16 -21.37 -2.97
C ARG A 195 20.35 -21.95 -4.12
N GLY A 196 19.58 -21.14 -4.84
CA GLY A 196 18.64 -21.61 -5.86
C GLY A 196 17.40 -22.32 -5.29
N ASP A 197 17.10 -22.13 -4.00
CA ASP A 197 15.92 -22.68 -3.33
C ASP A 197 14.71 -21.78 -3.59
N LEU A 198 14.19 -21.87 -4.82
CA LEU A 198 13.05 -21.07 -5.26
C LEU A 198 11.78 -21.32 -4.42
N PRO A 199 11.42 -22.58 -4.05
CA PRO A 199 10.28 -22.82 -3.16
C PRO A 199 10.37 -22.07 -1.83
N ALA A 200 11.54 -22.06 -1.17
CA ALA A 200 11.72 -21.32 0.07
C ALA A 200 11.66 -19.80 -0.15
N ALA A 201 12.25 -19.30 -1.25
CA ALA A 201 12.19 -17.87 -1.57
C ALA A 201 10.74 -17.41 -1.85
N VAL A 202 9.97 -18.18 -2.62
CA VAL A 202 8.54 -17.94 -2.87
C VAL A 202 7.75 -17.96 -1.57
N ALA A 203 8.00 -18.92 -0.68
CA ALA A 203 7.32 -19.01 0.60
C ALA A 203 7.59 -17.79 1.52
N LEU A 204 8.69 -17.07 1.32
CA LEU A 204 9.03 -15.83 2.05
C LEU A 204 8.61 -14.56 1.30
N SER A 205 8.03 -14.70 0.12
CA SER A 205 7.56 -13.60 -0.71
C SER A 205 6.04 -13.44 -0.58
N SER A 206 5.55 -12.23 -0.75
CA SER A 206 4.12 -11.92 -0.70
C SER A 206 3.44 -12.33 -2.01
N LYS A 207 2.10 -12.29 -2.03
CA LYS A 207 1.35 -12.55 -3.27
C LYS A 207 1.62 -11.55 -4.39
N VAL A 208 2.03 -10.32 -4.03
CA VAL A 208 2.39 -9.32 -5.04
C VAL A 208 3.77 -9.56 -5.64
N SER A 209 4.56 -10.48 -5.07
CA SER A 209 5.91 -10.78 -5.55
C SER A 209 5.91 -11.65 -6.80
N ARG A 210 6.81 -11.33 -7.71
CA ARG A 210 6.91 -11.97 -9.03
C ARG A 210 8.02 -13.00 -9.15
N ILE A 211 8.70 -13.30 -8.05
CA ILE A 211 9.87 -14.18 -8.02
C ILE A 211 9.60 -15.58 -8.61
N GLY A 212 8.39 -16.12 -8.41
CA GLY A 212 8.00 -17.43 -8.95
C GLY A 212 7.75 -17.44 -10.46
N GLU A 213 7.61 -16.27 -11.08
CA GLU A 213 7.37 -16.11 -12.52
C GLU A 213 8.66 -15.79 -13.30
N MET A 214 9.79 -15.59 -12.59
CA MET A 214 11.03 -15.18 -13.22
C MET A 214 11.66 -16.32 -14.04
N PRO A 215 12.17 -16.06 -15.25
CA PRO A 215 12.92 -17.05 -16.01
C PRO A 215 14.15 -17.58 -15.23
N PRO A 216 14.54 -18.86 -15.39
CA PRO A 216 15.70 -19.43 -14.70
C PRO A 216 17.00 -18.63 -14.87
N GLU A 217 17.20 -18.03 -16.04
CA GLU A 217 18.37 -17.21 -16.37
C GLU A 217 18.41 -15.94 -15.51
N VAL A 218 17.25 -15.32 -15.29
CA VAL A 218 17.10 -14.14 -14.42
C VAL A 218 17.37 -14.52 -12.96
N LEU A 219 16.83 -15.65 -12.51
CA LEU A 219 17.09 -16.16 -11.15
C LEU A 219 18.57 -16.47 -10.92
N LYS A 220 19.26 -17.04 -11.92
CA LYS A 220 20.71 -17.30 -11.87
C LYS A 220 21.52 -16.01 -11.76
N GLN A 221 21.14 -14.96 -12.51
CA GLN A 221 21.77 -13.65 -12.40
C GLN A 221 21.49 -13.01 -11.04
N ALA A 222 20.24 -13.07 -10.56
CA ALA A 222 19.87 -12.55 -9.24
C ALA A 222 20.67 -13.23 -8.11
N ALA A 223 20.86 -14.55 -8.17
CA ALA A 223 21.63 -15.31 -7.20
C ALA A 223 23.07 -14.80 -7.03
N GLN A 224 23.69 -14.27 -8.10
CA GLN A 224 25.04 -13.68 -8.06
C GLN A 224 25.10 -12.37 -7.26
N ALA A 225 23.99 -11.63 -7.20
CA ALA A 225 23.90 -10.38 -6.44
C ALA A 225 23.55 -10.61 -4.95
N MET A 226 23.06 -11.79 -4.59
CA MET A 226 22.58 -12.08 -3.23
C MET A 226 23.65 -11.94 -2.12
N PRO A 227 24.94 -12.31 -2.30
CA PRO A 227 25.94 -12.09 -1.26
C PRO A 227 26.07 -10.61 -0.85
N GLN A 228 26.03 -9.71 -1.83
CA GLN A 228 26.09 -8.27 -1.59
C GLN A 228 24.79 -7.78 -0.95
N MET A 229 23.63 -8.24 -1.43
CA MET A 229 22.33 -7.94 -0.82
C MET A 229 22.27 -8.37 0.65
N ILE A 230 22.73 -9.57 1.00
CA ILE A 230 22.77 -10.07 2.39
C ILE A 230 23.66 -9.17 3.25
N LYS A 231 24.82 -8.75 2.72
CA LYS A 231 25.72 -7.82 3.42
C LYS A 231 25.04 -6.47 3.67
N ASP A 232 24.33 -5.94 2.68
CA ASP A 232 23.61 -4.66 2.78
C ASP A 232 22.43 -4.75 3.75
N LEU A 233 21.69 -5.87 3.72
CA LEU A 233 20.61 -6.15 4.68
C LEU A 233 21.12 -6.23 6.12
N LYS A 234 22.28 -6.84 6.36
CA LYS A 234 22.94 -6.85 7.68
C LYS A 234 23.39 -5.45 8.12
N ALA A 235 23.56 -4.52 7.18
CA ALA A 235 23.92 -3.13 7.46
C ALA A 235 22.71 -2.20 7.66
N VAL A 236 21.47 -2.64 7.38
CA VAL A 236 20.25 -1.84 7.59
C VAL A 236 20.19 -1.27 8.99
N LYS A 237 19.91 0.03 9.09
CA LYS A 237 19.87 0.77 10.36
C LYS A 237 18.49 1.26 10.75
N ARG A 238 17.49 1.15 9.88
CA ARG A 238 16.14 1.64 10.17
C ARG A 238 15.09 0.75 9.52
N VAL A 239 14.08 0.39 10.31
CA VAL A 239 12.88 -0.32 9.86
C VAL A 239 11.67 0.43 10.37
N VAL A 240 10.81 0.89 9.48
CA VAL A 240 9.54 1.55 9.82
C VAL A 240 8.42 0.53 9.66
N VAL A 241 7.61 0.33 10.69
CA VAL A 241 6.49 -0.63 10.72
C VAL A 241 5.18 0.14 10.84
N ARG A 242 4.22 -0.20 9.99
CA ARG A 242 2.86 0.35 9.96
C ARG A 242 1.85 -0.77 9.78
N GLN A 243 1.03 -1.02 10.78
CA GLN A 243 -0.02 -2.05 10.73
C GLN A 243 0.50 -3.38 10.16
N SER A 244 0.11 -3.71 8.92
CA SER A 244 0.48 -4.92 8.20
C SER A 244 1.60 -4.71 7.18
N THR A 245 2.35 -3.61 7.23
CA THR A 245 3.44 -3.30 6.30
C THR A 245 4.69 -2.83 7.04
N ALA A 246 5.85 -2.99 6.39
CA ALA A 246 7.09 -2.44 6.89
C ALA A 246 8.03 -2.05 5.74
N VAL A 247 8.94 -1.12 6.04
CA VAL A 247 9.99 -0.67 5.12
C VAL A 247 11.33 -0.76 5.82
N ALA A 248 12.24 -1.53 5.24
CA ALA A 248 13.64 -1.62 5.68
C ALA A 248 14.53 -0.73 4.81
N LEU A 249 15.16 0.29 5.41
CA LEU A 249 15.98 1.26 4.70
C LEU A 249 17.44 0.77 4.62
N GLN A 250 17.91 0.46 3.41
CA GLN A 250 19.21 -0.16 3.13
C GLN A 250 20.34 0.87 2.90
N GLY A 251 20.04 2.17 3.00
CA GLY A 251 20.95 3.27 2.69
C GLY A 251 20.95 3.64 1.21
N ARG A 252 21.51 4.81 0.87
CA ARG A 252 21.57 5.37 -0.51
C ARG A 252 20.21 5.43 -1.24
N GLY A 253 19.11 5.59 -0.51
CA GLY A 253 17.77 5.62 -1.10
C GLY A 253 17.24 4.24 -1.55
N SER A 254 17.92 3.14 -1.21
CA SER A 254 17.39 1.79 -1.41
C SER A 254 16.56 1.36 -0.21
N TRP A 255 15.48 0.63 -0.46
CA TRP A 255 14.64 0.04 0.57
C TRP A 255 14.13 -1.34 0.13
N ALA A 256 13.66 -2.11 1.11
CA ALA A 256 12.84 -3.28 0.87
C ALA A 256 11.48 -3.09 1.54
N SER A 257 10.42 -3.48 0.85
CA SER A 257 9.06 -3.48 1.38
C SER A 257 8.68 -4.87 1.89
N LEU A 258 7.95 -4.90 3.01
CA LEU A 258 7.40 -6.12 3.56
C LEU A 258 5.92 -5.92 3.88
N VAL A 259 5.19 -7.03 3.90
CA VAL A 259 3.79 -7.12 4.28
C VAL A 259 3.59 -8.30 5.23
N LEU A 260 2.69 -8.14 6.20
CA LEU A 260 2.29 -9.17 7.15
C LEU A 260 1.11 -9.94 6.55
N GLU A 261 1.36 -11.17 6.11
CA GLU A 261 0.33 -12.06 5.55
C GLU A 261 0.14 -13.27 6.45
N ASN A 262 -1.09 -13.52 6.89
CA ASN A 262 -1.43 -14.65 7.76
C ASN A 262 -0.54 -14.74 9.02
N GLY A 263 -0.18 -13.58 9.59
CA GLY A 263 0.65 -13.49 10.80
C GLY A 263 2.15 -13.68 10.56
N ALA A 264 2.62 -13.76 9.31
CA ALA A 264 4.04 -13.88 8.97
C ALA A 264 4.49 -12.75 8.03
N TRP A 265 5.67 -12.17 8.29
CA TRP A 265 6.24 -11.18 7.38
C TRP A 265 6.67 -11.82 6.07
N LYS A 266 6.37 -11.14 4.96
CA LYS A 266 6.72 -11.51 3.60
C LYS A 266 7.35 -10.33 2.88
N VAL A 267 8.28 -10.61 1.96
CA VAL A 267 8.89 -9.58 1.10
C VAL A 267 7.91 -9.20 -0.01
N ALA A 268 7.67 -7.90 -0.19
CA ALA A 268 6.78 -7.36 -1.22
C ALA A 268 7.60 -6.59 -2.26
N ASP A 269 7.91 -7.25 -3.38
CA ASP A 269 8.79 -6.75 -4.45
C ASP A 269 8.37 -7.18 -5.86
#